data_AF-A0A7J4AC01-F1
#
_entry.id   AF-A0A7J4AC01-F1
#
_cell.length_a   1.000
_cell.length_b   1.000
_cell.length_c   1.000
_cell.angle_alpha   90.00
_cell.angle_beta   90.00
_cell.angle_gamma   90.00
#
_symmetry.space_group_name_H-M   'P 1'
#
loop_
_entity.id
_entity.type
_entity.pdbx_description
1 polymer ?
#
loop_
_entity_poly.entity_id
_entity_poly.type
_entity_poly.pdbx_seq_one_letter_code
_entity_poly.pdbx_strand_id
1 'polypeptide(L)'
;MESKTSSAGIILILAGVLFLLISAGFALREYFTYKVTFTGNPTLSTILSQLAAELLILVVKVAFLGILIAVGSVLLRFGIEMIKEKK
;
A
#
# COMPACT_ATOMS: atom_id res chain seq x y z
N MET A 1 -27.12 1.51 23.19
CA MET A 1 -25.67 1.31 22.96
C MET A 1 -25.37 0.46 21.73
N GLU A 2 -26.39 -0.24 21.17
CA GLU A 2 -26.27 -1.11 19.99
C GLU A 2 -25.98 -0.44 18.65
N SER A 3 -26.33 0.83 18.40
CA SER A 3 -26.07 1.43 17.08
C SER A 3 -24.58 1.71 16.85
N LYS A 4 -23.84 2.06 17.92
CA LYS A 4 -22.45 2.52 17.83
C LYS A 4 -21.48 1.43 17.38
N THR A 5 -21.70 0.18 17.79
CA THR A 5 -20.85 -0.97 17.38
C THR A 5 -21.09 -1.38 15.93
N SER A 6 -22.33 -1.33 15.43
CA SER A 6 -22.58 -1.53 13.99
C SER A 6 -21.95 -0.43 13.14
N SER A 7 -22.04 0.83 13.57
CA SER A 7 -21.37 1.95 12.88
C SER A 7 -19.84 1.82 12.89
N ALA A 8 -19.25 1.41 14.02
CA ALA A 8 -17.81 1.20 14.12
C ALA A 8 -17.29 0.07 13.20
N GLY A 9 -18.02 -1.03 13.07
CA GLY A 9 -17.69 -2.10 12.12
C GLY A 9 -17.70 -1.63 10.66
N ILE A 10 -18.71 -0.84 10.27
CA ILE A 10 -18.80 -0.25 8.93
C ILE A 10 -17.63 0.73 8.68
N ILE A 11 -17.26 1.54 9.67
CA ILE A 11 -16.12 2.47 9.57
C ILE A 11 -14.81 1.69 9.38
N LEU A 12 -14.60 0.60 10.11
CA LEU A 12 -13.43 -0.27 9.95
C LEU A 12 -13.36 -0.89 8.55
N ILE A 13 -14.49 -1.33 8.01
CA ILE A 13 -14.55 -1.86 6.64
C ILE A 13 -14.21 -0.76 5.64
N LEU A 14 -14.82 0.42 5.75
CA LEU A 14 -14.54 1.55 4.86
C LEU A 14 -13.07 1.97 4.92
N ALA A 15 -12.48 2.02 6.12
CA ALA A 15 -11.06 2.30 6.29
C ALA A 15 -10.19 1.23 5.62
N GLY A 16 -10.51 -0.04 5.81
CA GLY A 16 -9.78 -1.15 5.18
C GLY A 16 -9.85 -1.12 3.65
N VAL A 17 -11.03 -0.86 3.07
CA VAL A 17 -11.19 -0.66 1.62
C VAL A 17 -10.36 0.53 1.14
N LEU A 18 -10.38 1.64 1.87
CA LEU A 18 -9.60 2.83 1.53
C LEU A 18 -8.10 2.53 1.48
N PHE A 19 -7.56 1.78 2.45
CA PHE A 19 -6.15 1.35 2.44
C PHE A 19 -5.80 0.49 1.23
N LEU A 20 -6.70 -0.39 0.80
CA LEU A 20 -6.51 -1.19 -0.41
C LEU A 20 -6.53 -0.34 -1.68
N LEU A 21 -7.47 0.61 -1.78
CA LEU A 21 -7.54 1.54 -2.92
C LEU A 21 -6.31 2.45 -3.01
N ILE A 22 -5.83 2.95 -1.87
CA ILE A 22 -4.59 3.75 -1.80
C ILE A 22 -3.40 2.91 -2.27
N SER A 23 -3.30 1.66 -1.81
CA SER A 23 -2.23 0.74 -2.24
C SER A 23 -2.27 0.48 -3.73
N ALA A 24 -3.45 0.16 -4.28
CA ALA A 24 -3.63 -0.04 -5.72
C ALA A 24 -3.28 1.24 -6.52
N GLY A 25 -3.69 2.41 -6.02
CA GLY A 25 -3.37 3.70 -6.63
C GLY A 25 -1.87 3.98 -6.65
N PHE A 26 -1.15 3.72 -5.56
CA PHE A 26 0.31 3.86 -5.51
C PHE A 26 1.01 2.88 -6.46
N ALA A 27 0.58 1.62 -6.51
CA ALA A 27 1.14 0.63 -7.41
C ALA A 27 0.94 1.02 -8.89
N LEU A 28 -0.27 1.48 -9.26
CA LEU A 28 -0.55 1.95 -10.61
C LEU A 28 0.25 3.20 -10.97
N ARG A 29 0.32 4.17 -10.06
CA ARG A 29 1.10 5.40 -10.28
C ARG A 29 2.56 5.04 -10.51
N GLU A 30 3.14 4.17 -9.70
CA GLU A 30 4.52 3.73 -9.88
C GLU A 30 4.68 3.02 -11.22
N TYR A 31 3.79 2.09 -11.57
CA TYR A 31 3.82 1.38 -12.86
C TYR A 31 3.83 2.33 -14.07
N PHE A 32 3.02 3.39 -14.06
CA PHE A 32 2.95 4.34 -15.18
C PHE A 32 4.02 5.43 -15.15
N THR A 33 4.53 5.79 -13.97
CA THR A 33 5.47 6.92 -13.80
C THR A 33 6.92 6.45 -13.76
N TYR A 34 7.17 5.16 -13.50
CA TYR A 34 8.52 4.64 -13.38
C TYR A 34 9.28 4.78 -14.70
N LYS A 35 10.28 5.65 -14.70
CA LYS A 35 11.23 5.82 -15.79
C LYS A 35 12.62 5.88 -15.20
N VAL A 36 13.44 4.88 -15.51
CA VAL A 36 14.85 4.88 -15.17
C VAL A 36 15.50 6.02 -15.96
N THR A 37 15.81 7.11 -15.28
CA THR A 37 16.43 8.29 -15.89
C THR A 37 17.90 8.29 -15.52
N PHE A 38 18.74 7.79 -16.42
CA PHE A 38 20.19 7.95 -16.30
C PHE A 38 20.55 9.38 -16.68
N THR A 39 21.16 10.13 -15.77
CA THR A 39 21.59 11.51 -16.01
C THR A 39 23.00 11.55 -16.61
N GLY A 40 23.17 12.31 -17.71
CA GLY A 40 24.49 12.64 -18.28
C GLY A 40 25.07 11.59 -19.24
N ASN A 41 26.41 11.51 -19.29
CA ASN A 41 27.19 10.51 -20.03
C ASN A 41 27.79 9.53 -19.00
N PRO A 42 26.99 8.60 -18.45
CA PRO A 42 27.35 7.89 -17.24
C PRO A 42 28.41 6.83 -17.51
N THR A 43 29.46 6.81 -16.69
CA THR A 43 30.40 5.69 -16.67
C THR A 43 29.70 4.44 -16.16
N LEU A 44 30.19 3.24 -16.53
CA LEU A 44 29.61 1.96 -16.10
C LEU A 44 29.44 1.87 -14.57
N SER A 45 30.42 2.40 -13.82
CA SER A 45 30.37 2.46 -12.35
C SER A 45 29.22 3.33 -11.84
N THR A 46 28.95 4.46 -12.51
CA THR A 46 27.85 5.36 -12.15
C THR A 46 26.49 4.72 -12.41
N ILE A 47 26.34 4.02 -13.54
CA ILE A 47 25.10 3.28 -13.88
C ILE A 47 24.82 2.20 -12.84
N LEU A 48 25.83 1.40 -12.48
CA LEU A 48 25.69 0.32 -11.49
C LEU A 48 25.28 0.87 -10.12
N SER A 49 25.88 1.98 -9.68
CA SER A 49 25.52 2.61 -8.41
C SER A 49 24.09 3.20 -8.44
N GLN A 50 23.68 3.82 -9.54
CA GLN A 50 22.32 4.36 -9.69
C GLN A 50 21.28 3.24 -9.73
N LEU A 51 21.58 2.14 -10.42
CA LEU A 51 20.69 0.98 -10.50
C LEU A 51 20.52 0.31 -9.13
N ALA A 52 21.60 0.18 -8.35
CA ALA A 52 21.53 -0.37 -7.00
C ALA A 52 20.65 0.49 -6.08
N ALA A 53 20.78 1.82 -6.17
CA ALA A 53 19.94 2.74 -5.39
C ALA A 53 18.45 2.66 -5.82
N GLU A 54 18.18 2.62 -7.13
CA GLU A 54 16.84 2.44 -7.69
C GLU A 54 16.20 1.12 -7.23
N LEU A 55 16.94 0.01 -7.28
CA LEU A 55 16.48 -1.28 -6.79
C LEU A 55 16.14 -1.23 -5.30
N LEU A 56 16.98 -0.58 -4.49
CA LEU A 56 16.71 -0.41 -3.06
C LEU A 56 15.41 0.39 -2.83
N ILE A 57 15.22 1.49 -3.56
CA ILE A 57 14.00 2.30 -3.49
C ILE A 57 12.77 1.46 -3.88
N LEU A 58 12.88 0.66 -4.94
CA LEU A 58 11.80 -0.21 -5.39
C LEU A 58 11.41 -1.22 -4.32
N VAL A 59 12.39 -1.87 -3.69
CA VAL A 59 12.17 -2.83 -2.60
C VAL A 59 11.46 -2.16 -1.42
N VAL A 60 11.88 -0.96 -1.03
CA VAL A 60 11.24 -0.20 0.06
C VAL A 60 9.80 0.15 -0.29
N LYS A 61 9.52 0.60 -1.52
CA LYS A 61 8.15 0.88 -1.98
C LYS A 61 7.26 -0.36 -1.95
N VAL A 62 7.78 -1.50 -2.41
CA VAL A 62 7.06 -2.78 -2.39
C VAL A 62 6.78 -3.23 -0.95
N ALA A 63 7.76 -3.12 -0.05
CA ALA A 63 7.57 -3.45 1.36
C ALA A 63 6.48 -2.57 2.00
N PHE A 64 6.51 -1.26 1.73
CA PHE A 64 5.48 -0.33 2.19
C PHE A 64 4.08 -0.68 1.67
N LEU A 65 3.95 -1.03 0.38
CA LEU A 65 2.71 -1.53 -0.22
C LEU A 65 2.20 -2.79 0.48
N GLY A 66 3.09 -3.74 0.78
CA GLY A 66 2.76 -4.96 1.52
C GLY A 66 2.17 -4.66 2.90
N ILE A 67 2.75 -3.72 3.63
CA ILE A 67 2.25 -3.30 4.95
C ILE A 67 0.86 -2.67 4.83
N LEU A 68 0.64 -1.78 3.87
CA LEU A 68 -0.67 -1.16 3.66
C LEU A 68 -1.77 -2.19 3.35
N ILE A 69 -1.46 -3.18 2.51
CA ILE A 69 -2.39 -4.27 2.18
C ILE A 69 -2.69 -5.12 3.41
N ALA A 70 -1.67 -5.43 4.22
CA ALA A 70 -1.85 -6.18 5.46
C ALA A 70 -2.73 -5.43 6.46
N VAL A 71 -2.47 -4.14 6.68
CA VAL A 71 -3.29 -3.28 7.55
C VAL A 71 -4.72 -3.19 7.04
N GLY A 72 -4.93 -2.96 5.75
CA GLY A 72 -6.26 -2.93 5.14
C GLY A 72 -7.02 -4.24 5.34
N SER A 73 -6.33 -5.38 5.16
CA SER A 73 -6.91 -6.71 5.33
C SER A 73 -7.29 -7.00 6.79
N VAL A 74 -6.46 -6.58 7.75
CA VAL A 74 -6.75 -6.71 9.19
C VAL A 74 -7.95 -5.85 9.58
N LEU A 75 -8.03 -4.61 9.11
CA LEU A 75 -9.17 -3.71 9.35
C LEU A 75 -10.48 -4.27 8.79
N LEU A 76 -10.44 -4.82 7.58
CA LEU A 76 -11.60 -5.49 6.97
C LEU A 76 -12.04 -6.68 7.81
N ARG A 77 -11.10 -7.53 8.24
CA ARG A 77 -11.40 -8.70 9.06
C ARG A 77 -12.07 -8.31 10.37
N PHE A 78 -11.49 -7.38 11.13
CA PHE A 78 -12.07 -6.88 12.38
C PHE A 78 -13.44 -6.22 12.17
N GLY A 79 -13.58 -5.42 11.10
CA GLY A 79 -14.84 -4.79 10.76
C GLY A 79 -15.95 -5.79 10.45
N ILE A 80 -15.63 -6.86 9.71
CA ILE A 80 -16.58 -7.95 9.39
C ILE A 80 -16.93 -8.73 10.66
N GLU A 81 -15.95 -9.13 11.47
CA GLU A 81 -16.17 -9.87 12.72
C GLU A 81 -17.08 -9.08 13.68
N MET A 82 -16.85 -7.78 13.86
CA MET A 82 -17.71 -6.90 14.67
C MET A 82 -19.17 -6.82 14.20
N ILE A 83 -19.41 -6.88 12.89
CA ILE A 83 -20.78 -6.86 12.34
C ILE A 83 -21.43 -8.23 12.51
N LYS A 84 -20.65 -9.31 12.38
CA LYS A 84 -21.13 -10.70 12.39
C LYS A 84 -21.47 -11.20 13.80
N GLU A 85 -20.70 -10.82 14.83
CA GLU A 85 -21.02 -11.12 16.24
C GLU A 85 -22.34 -10.47 16.71
N LYS A 86 -22.84 -9.50 15.95
CA LYS A 86 -24.01 -8.70 16.32
C LYS A 86 -25.31 -9.17 15.67
N LYS A 87 -25.25 -10.17 14.77
CA LYS A 87 -26.38 -10.70 14.02
C LYS A 87 -26.72 -12.10 14.49
#